data_AF-A0A076LMS3-F1
#
_entry.id   AF-A0A076LMS3-F1
#
_cell.length_a   1.000
_cell.length_b   1.000
_cell.length_c   1.000
_cell.angle_alpha   90.00
_cell.angle_beta   90.00
_cell.angle_gamma   90.00
#
_symmetry.space_group_name_H-M   'P 1'
#
loop_
_entity.id
_entity.type
_entity.pdbx_description
1 polymer ?
#
loop_
_entity_poly.entity_id
_entity_poly.type
_entity_poly.pdbx_seq_one_letter_code
_entity_poly.pdbx_strand_id
1 'polypeptide(L)'
;MKCLFERKLNPWWKEGERPDYRFSLANERTFLAWIRTSLALLASAIALDQLILHYNLPLKWSILALSLAMMGAVISIFSWLRWRDNEIAMRHSRPLKLMNGMPILSIYISIASVLIIFYIL
;
A
#
# COMPACT_ATOMS: atom_id res chain seq x y z
N MET A 1 -26.38 -21.60 -21.52
CA MET A 1 -25.44 -21.50 -20.38
C MET A 1 -24.00 -21.12 -20.75
N LYS A 2 -23.55 -21.25 -22.01
CA LYS A 2 -22.19 -20.83 -22.45
C LYS A 2 -21.98 -19.30 -22.51
N CYS A 3 -22.98 -18.50 -22.87
CA CYS A 3 -22.84 -17.03 -22.96
C CYS A 3 -22.60 -16.31 -21.62
N LEU A 4 -22.99 -16.90 -20.48
CA LEU A 4 -22.78 -16.26 -19.16
C LEU A 4 -21.34 -16.44 -18.65
N PHE A 5 -20.60 -17.43 -19.16
CA PHE A 5 -19.22 -17.70 -18.76
C PHE A 5 -18.21 -16.87 -19.57
N GLU A 6 -18.50 -16.59 -20.86
CA GLU A 6 -17.65 -15.72 -21.70
C GLU A 6 -17.57 -14.29 -21.16
N ARG A 7 -18.63 -13.78 -20.51
CA ARG A 7 -18.64 -12.44 -19.91
C ARG A 7 -17.67 -12.31 -18.72
N LYS A 8 -17.19 -13.42 -18.14
CA LYS A 8 -16.31 -13.45 -16.98
C LYS A 8 -14.82 -13.54 -17.32
N LEU A 9 -14.47 -13.64 -18.60
CA LEU A 9 -13.11 -13.87 -19.08
C LEU A 9 -12.56 -12.72 -19.93
N ASN A 10 -13.17 -11.53 -19.86
CA ASN A 10 -12.44 -10.34 -20.28
C ASN A 10 -11.72 -9.78 -19.06
N PRO A 11 -10.38 -9.92 -18.99
CA PRO A 11 -9.66 -9.23 -17.95
C PRO A 11 -9.87 -7.73 -18.09
N TRP A 12 -10.07 -7.04 -16.97
CA TRP A 12 -10.26 -5.58 -16.93
C TRP A 12 -9.16 -4.80 -17.67
N TRP A 13 -7.95 -5.38 -17.81
CA TRP A 13 -6.83 -4.79 -18.58
C TRP A 13 -6.95 -4.93 -20.11
N LYS A 14 -8.00 -5.59 -20.61
CA LYS A 14 -8.37 -5.66 -22.04
C LYS A 14 -9.64 -4.85 -22.36
N GLU A 15 -10.31 -4.31 -21.34
CA GLU A 15 -11.53 -3.51 -21.51
C GLU A 15 -11.18 -2.02 -21.69
N GLY A 16 -12.02 -1.31 -22.46
CA GLY A 16 -11.86 0.12 -22.76
C GLY A 16 -10.80 0.43 -23.83
N GLU A 17 -10.53 1.72 -24.02
CA GLU A 17 -9.44 2.17 -24.90
C GLU A 17 -8.09 2.01 -24.20
N ARG A 18 -7.04 1.78 -25.00
CA ARG A 18 -5.69 1.67 -24.46
C ARG A 18 -5.27 3.04 -23.91
N PRO A 19 -5.03 3.18 -22.60
CA PRO A 19 -4.70 4.48 -22.03
C PRO A 19 -3.35 4.96 -22.57
N ASP A 20 -3.19 6.28 -22.70
CA ASP A 20 -1.92 6.86 -23.13
C ASP A 20 -0.80 6.43 -22.16
N TYR A 21 0.26 5.90 -22.76
CA TYR A 21 1.43 5.35 -22.09
C TYR A 21 2.03 6.32 -21.06
N ARG A 22 1.98 7.64 -21.31
CA ARG A 22 2.50 8.65 -20.38
C ARG A 22 1.79 8.64 -19.02
N PHE A 23 0.47 8.51 -19.02
CA PHE A 23 -0.32 8.48 -17.78
C PHE A 23 -0.19 7.15 -17.05
N SER A 24 -0.11 6.04 -17.81
CA SER A 24 0.14 4.72 -17.21
C SER A 24 1.52 4.65 -16.53
N LEU A 25 2.57 5.18 -17.18
CA LEU A 25 3.91 5.27 -16.59
C LEU A 25 3.95 6.15 -15.33
N ALA A 26 3.18 7.24 -15.29
CA ALA A 26 3.05 8.06 -14.09
C ALA A 26 2.36 7.28 -12.94
N ASN A 27 1.32 6.50 -13.24
CA ASN A 27 0.64 5.65 -12.27
C ASN A 27 1.56 4.55 -11.72
N GLU A 28 2.35 3.89 -12.59
CA GLU A 28 3.36 2.91 -12.18
C GLU A 28 4.41 3.51 -11.24
N ARG A 29 4.94 4.70 -11.54
CA ARG A 29 5.92 5.36 -10.66
C ARG A 29 5.36 5.62 -9.27
N THR A 30 4.11 6.07 -9.19
CA THR A 30 3.48 6.26 -7.88
C THR A 30 3.29 4.92 -7.17
N PHE A 31 2.83 3.86 -7.87
CA PHE A 31 2.74 2.51 -7.31
C PHE A 31 4.07 2.01 -6.74
N LEU A 32 5.16 2.13 -7.51
CA LEU A 32 6.49 1.72 -7.06
C LEU A 32 7.00 2.53 -5.86
N ALA A 33 6.64 3.82 -5.78
CA ALA A 33 6.93 4.63 -4.60
C ALA A 33 6.20 4.11 -3.35
N TRP A 34 4.94 3.69 -3.47
CA TRP A 34 4.20 3.07 -2.36
C TRP A 34 4.72 1.68 -1.98
N ILE A 35 5.18 0.88 -2.95
CA ILE A 35 5.83 -0.41 -2.65
C ILE A 35 7.16 -0.20 -1.92
N ARG A 36 7.91 0.84 -2.27
CA ARG A 36 9.14 1.19 -1.53
C ARG A 36 8.85 1.47 -0.07
N THR A 37 7.79 2.23 0.24
CA THR A 37 7.45 2.55 1.63
C THR A 37 6.92 1.34 2.39
N SER A 38 6.13 0.45 1.76
CA SER A 38 5.71 -0.79 2.42
C SER A 38 6.89 -1.71 2.75
N LEU A 39 7.85 -1.84 1.84
CA LEU A 39 9.07 -2.63 2.06
C LEU A 39 9.93 -2.03 3.17
N ALA A 40 10.07 -0.71 3.23
CA ALA A 40 10.81 -0.03 4.30
C ALA A 40 10.17 -0.27 5.68
N LEU A 41 8.84 -0.23 5.78
CA LEU A 41 8.14 -0.52 7.03
C LEU A 41 8.29 -1.99 7.45
N LEU A 42 8.19 -2.92 6.49
CA LEU A 42 8.37 -4.34 6.77
C LEU A 42 9.81 -4.64 7.25
N ALA A 43 10.81 -4.07 6.58
CA ALA A 43 12.21 -4.18 6.99
C ALA A 43 12.44 -3.59 8.40
N SER A 44 11.82 -2.45 8.70
CA SER A 44 11.89 -1.82 10.01
C SER A 44 11.24 -2.68 11.10
N ALA A 45 10.12 -3.33 10.80
CA ALA A 45 9.46 -4.26 11.72
C ALA A 45 10.36 -5.46 12.05
N ILE A 46 11.00 -6.05 11.03
CA ILE A 46 11.92 -7.18 11.20
C ILE A 46 13.15 -6.76 12.01
N ALA A 47 13.73 -5.59 11.71
CA ALA A 47 14.87 -5.06 12.45
C ALA A 47 14.53 -4.83 13.93
N LEU A 48 13.33 -4.29 14.23
CA LEU A 48 12.87 -4.09 15.59
C LEU A 48 12.62 -5.43 16.32
N ASP A 49 12.05 -6.42 15.64
CA ASP A 49 11.82 -7.76 16.19
C ASP A 49 13.14 -8.44 16.62
N GLN A 50 14.17 -8.34 15.78
CA GLN A 50 15.51 -8.83 16.12
C GLN A 50 16.11 -8.11 17.34
N LEU A 51 15.88 -6.80 17.46
CA LEU A 51 16.33 -6.01 18.60
C LEU A 51 15.62 -6.44 19.90
N ILE A 52 14.32 -6.72 19.84
CA ILE A 52 13.52 -7.19 20.98
C ILE A 52 14.07 -8.52 21.51
N LEU A 53 14.34 -9.47 20.61
CA LEU A 53 14.92 -10.77 20.92
C LEU A 53 16.32 -10.64 21.54
N HIS A 54 17.17 -9.77 20.98
CA HIS A 54 18.56 -9.64 21.44
C HIS A 54 18.67 -8.98 22.82
N TYR A 55 17.83 -7.98 23.11
CA TYR A 55 17.89 -7.19 24.34
C TYR A 55 16.83 -7.56 25.39
N ASN A 56 16.05 -8.64 25.17
CA ASN A 56 14.93 -9.05 26.03
C ASN A 56 13.98 -7.89 26.37
N LEU A 57 13.63 -7.10 25.35
CA LEU A 57 12.76 -5.93 25.53
C LEU A 57 11.35 -6.36 25.95
N PRO A 58 10.64 -5.54 26.75
CA PRO A 58 9.29 -5.85 27.20
C PRO A 58 8.30 -5.99 26.04
N LEU A 59 7.25 -6.81 26.23
CA LEU A 59 6.24 -7.20 25.24
C LEU A 59 5.58 -6.01 24.49
N LYS A 60 5.56 -4.82 25.09
CA LYS A 60 5.07 -3.57 24.48
C LYS A 60 5.76 -3.25 23.14
N TRP A 61 7.03 -3.58 22.98
CA TRP A 61 7.76 -3.35 21.73
C TRP A 61 7.33 -4.30 20.60
N SER A 62 6.87 -5.52 20.94
CA SER A 62 6.34 -6.47 19.96
C SER A 62 5.07 -5.93 19.29
N ILE A 63 4.24 -5.18 20.03
CA ILE A 63 3.05 -4.51 19.47
C ILE A 63 3.46 -3.47 18.42
N LEU A 64 4.53 -2.72 18.68
CA LEU A 64 5.06 -1.75 17.74
C LEU A 64 5.60 -2.43 16.47
N ALA A 65 6.41 -3.49 16.61
CA ALA A 65 6.92 -4.26 15.47
C ALA A 65 5.78 -4.85 14.62
N LEU A 66 4.76 -5.42 15.27
CA LEU A 66 3.57 -5.94 14.60
C LEU A 66 2.79 -4.82 13.87
N SER A 67 2.66 -3.64 14.49
CA SER A 67 1.96 -2.51 13.87
C SER A 67 2.67 -2.00 12.61
N LEU A 68 4.00 -2.00 12.58
CA LEU A 68 4.81 -1.64 11.42
C LEU A 68 4.64 -2.64 10.28
N ALA A 69 4.67 -3.94 10.60
CA ALA A 69 4.44 -5.01 9.63
C ALA A 69 3.03 -4.96 9.04
N MET A 70 2.00 -4.78 9.89
CA MET A 70 0.61 -4.64 9.45
C MET A 70 0.43 -3.44 8.53
N MET A 71 1.01 -2.29 8.87
CA MET A 71 0.91 -1.11 8.00
C MET A 71 1.64 -1.30 6.68
N GLY A 72 2.80 -1.96 6.67
CA GLY A 72 3.48 -2.34 5.43
C GLY A 72 2.57 -3.17 4.51
N ALA A 73 1.88 -4.17 5.07
CA ALA A 73 0.91 -4.98 4.34
C ALA A 73 -0.27 -4.15 3.80
N VAL A 74 -0.86 -3.29 4.64
CA VAL A 74 -1.97 -2.40 4.26
C VAL A 74 -1.56 -1.46 3.12
N ILE A 75 -0.39 -0.84 3.21
CA ILE A 75 0.13 0.05 2.15
C ILE A 75 0.35 -0.72 0.85
N SER A 76 0.86 -1.95 0.91
CA SER A 76 1.06 -2.79 -0.28
C SER A 76 -0.27 -3.15 -0.96
N ILE A 77 -1.32 -3.43 -0.19
CA ILE A 77 -2.65 -3.71 -0.74
C ILE A 77 -3.27 -2.43 -1.31
N PHE A 78 -3.19 -1.33 -0.57
CA PHE A 78 -3.72 -0.03 -0.97
C PHE A 78 -3.07 0.47 -2.27
N SER A 79 -1.76 0.31 -2.43
CA SER A 79 -1.03 0.71 -3.63
C SER A 79 -1.54 -0.01 -4.87
N TRP A 80 -1.79 -1.32 -4.77
CA TRP A 80 -2.35 -2.15 -5.83
C TRP A 80 -3.78 -1.75 -6.20
N LEU A 81 -4.65 -1.59 -5.19
CA LEU A 81 -6.05 -1.19 -5.41
C LEU A 81 -6.13 0.18 -6.10
N ARG A 82 -5.34 1.15 -5.63
CA ARG A 82 -5.26 2.49 -6.24
C ARG A 82 -4.73 2.43 -7.67
N TRP A 83 -3.67 1.66 -7.91
CA TRP A 83 -3.12 1.51 -9.26
C TRP A 83 -4.15 0.94 -10.23
N ARG A 84 -4.85 -0.14 -9.83
CA ARG A 84 -5.91 -0.79 -10.60
C ARG A 84 -7.08 0.15 -10.88
N ASP A 85 -7.58 0.84 -9.85
CA ASP A 85 -8.72 1.76 -10.00
C ASP A 85 -8.40 2.93 -10.95
N ASN A 86 -7.18 3.46 -10.90
CA ASN A 86 -6.72 4.49 -11.82
C ASN A 86 -6.60 3.97 -13.25
N GLU A 87 -6.06 2.77 -13.44
CA GLU A 87 -5.92 2.15 -14.76
C GLU A 87 -7.28 1.90 -15.41
N ILE A 88 -8.28 1.46 -14.63
CA ILE A 88 -9.67 1.30 -15.07
C ILE A 88 -10.30 2.68 -15.41
N ALA A 89 -10.08 3.70 -14.58
CA ALA A 89 -10.61 5.04 -14.84
C ALA A 89 -10.05 5.65 -16.14
N MET A 90 -8.75 5.48 -16.39
CA MET A 90 -8.08 5.94 -17.61
C MET A 90 -8.63 5.24 -18.87
N ARG A 91 -8.92 3.94 -18.79
CA ARG A 91 -9.51 3.15 -19.90
C ARG A 91 -10.92 3.56 -20.28
N HIS A 92 -11.67 4.13 -19.34
CA HIS A 92 -13.05 4.58 -19.54
C HIS A 92 -13.17 6.11 -19.65
N SER A 93 -12.06 6.83 -19.84
CA SER A 93 -12.02 8.30 -19.93
C SER A 93 -12.76 8.99 -18.77
N ARG A 94 -12.71 8.38 -17.57
CA ARG A 94 -13.32 8.90 -16.35
C ARG A 94 -12.34 9.80 -15.60
N PRO A 95 -12.84 10.78 -14.82
CA PRO A 95 -11.96 11.57 -13.95
C PRO A 95 -11.18 10.64 -13.00
N LEU A 96 -9.88 10.91 -12.87
CA LEU A 96 -8.99 10.20 -11.96
C LEU A 96 -9.52 10.36 -10.52
N LYS A 97 -9.62 9.26 -9.78
CA LYS A 97 -10.04 9.31 -8.38
C LYS A 97 -9.01 10.11 -7.57
N LEU A 98 -9.46 11.11 -6.83
CA LEU A 98 -8.60 11.82 -5.87
C LEU A 98 -8.08 10.85 -4.81
N MET A 99 -6.82 11.07 -4.42
CA MET A 99 -6.08 10.20 -3.51
C MET A 99 -6.47 10.44 -2.05
N ASN A 100 -7.58 9.82 -1.61
CA ASN A 100 -8.06 9.94 -0.23
C ASN A 100 -7.17 9.24 0.84
N GLY A 101 -6.15 8.47 0.43
CA GLY A 101 -5.28 7.71 1.35
C GLY A 101 -4.11 8.50 1.97
N MET A 102 -3.76 9.67 1.42
CA MET A 102 -2.69 10.52 1.97
C MET A 102 -2.88 10.90 3.45
N PRO A 103 -4.06 11.36 3.91
CA PRO A 103 -4.26 11.71 5.32
C PRO A 103 -4.11 10.49 6.23
N ILE A 104 -4.55 9.30 5.81
CA ILE A 104 -4.46 8.07 6.61
C ILE A 104 -3.00 7.70 6.87
N LEU A 105 -2.16 7.73 5.83
CA LEU A 105 -0.73 7.46 5.97
C LEU A 105 -0.06 8.49 6.89
N SER A 106 -0.38 9.77 6.73
CA SER A 106 0.19 10.83 7.56
C SER A 106 -0.17 10.67 9.03
N ILE A 107 -1.44 10.35 9.33
CA ILE A 107 -1.91 10.12 10.70
C ILE A 107 -1.18 8.92 11.32
N TYR A 108 -1.06 7.81 10.57
CA TYR A 108 -0.35 6.63 11.05
C TYR A 108 1.11 6.93 11.41
N ILE A 109 1.85 7.59 10.53
CA ILE A 109 3.27 7.90 10.76
C ILE A 109 3.43 8.82 11.99
N SER A 110 2.54 9.81 12.14
CA SER A 110 2.53 10.67 13.33
C SER A 110 2.30 9.87 14.61
N ILE A 111 1.31 8.97 14.63
CA ILE A 111 1.02 8.12 15.81
C ILE A 111 2.20 7.20 16.10
N ALA A 112 2.75 6.53 15.08
CA ALA A 112 3.90 5.65 15.25
C ALA A 112 5.12 6.40 15.83
N SER A 113 5.36 7.63 15.37
CA SER A 113 6.45 8.47 15.87
C SER A 113 6.25 8.84 17.34
N VAL A 114 5.04 9.25 17.73
CA VAL A 114 4.72 9.58 19.13
C VAL A 114 4.88 8.36 20.04
N LEU A 115 4.41 7.18 19.59
CA LEU A 115 4.57 5.93 20.34
C LEU A 115 6.05 5.57 20.53
N ILE A 116 6.85 5.66 19.48
CA ILE A 116 8.29 5.41 19.55
C ILE A 116 8.95 6.35 20.57
N ILE A 117 8.66 7.65 20.51
CA ILE A 117 9.22 8.64 21.46
C ILE A 117 8.81 8.29 22.89
N PHE A 118 7.53 7.97 23.13
CA PHE A 118 7.02 7.60 24.45
C PHE A 118 7.65 6.31 25.00
N TYR A 119 8.04 5.37 24.13
CA TYR A 119 8.68 4.13 24.57
C TYR A 119 10.19 4.26 24.78
N ILE A 120 10.85 5.22 24.12
CA ILE A 120 12.29 5.51 24.28
C ILE A 120 12.56 6.31 25.56
N LEU A 121 11.71 7.29 25.89
CA LEU A 121 11.78 8.06 27.15
C LEU A 121 11.34 7.22 28.36
#